data_AF-A0A7K2MQ68-F1
#
_entry.id   AF-A0A7K2MQ68-F1
#
_cell.length_a   1.000
_cell.length_b   1.000
_cell.length_c   1.000
_cell.angle_alpha   90.00
_cell.angle_beta   90.00
_cell.angle_gamma   90.00
#
_symmetry.space_group_name_H-M   'P 1'
#
loop_
_entity.id
_entity.type
_entity.pdbx_description
1 polymer ?
#
loop_
_entity_poly.entity_id
_entity_poly.type
_entity_poly.pdbx_seq_one_letter_code
_entity_poly.pdbx_strand_id
1 'polypeptide(L)'
;MEWFTAPDYWLARLVFQRALAVVYLVAFLTAALQFRALLGERGLTPVPRFVEGVPFRRAPSLFQWRYSDRLFAGCAWAGCAVSAALVAGLDSLLPLWGAMVLWLVPWALYLSIVNVGQTWYSFGWESLLLETGFVAVFLGNEEVAPPIVVLFLLRWLLFRVEFGAGLIKMRGDECWRKLTCLDHHHETQPMPGPLSWFFHHLPGPLHRVEVAANHVTQLVVPFLLFAPHPVSTA
;
A
#
# COMPACT_ATOMS: atom_id res chain seq x y z
N MET A 1 26.41 -20.68 0.70
CA MET A 1 25.31 -19.95 0.03
C MET A 1 24.50 -19.12 1.03
N GLU A 2 25.08 -18.66 2.14
CA GLU A 2 24.36 -17.87 3.17
C GLU A 2 24.36 -16.36 2.89
N TRP A 3 25.05 -15.91 1.85
CA TRP A 3 25.22 -14.47 1.57
C TRP A 3 24.02 -13.81 0.91
N PHE A 4 23.01 -14.57 0.49
CA PHE A 4 21.82 -14.05 -0.22
C PHE A 4 20.53 -14.17 0.61
N THR A 5 20.61 -14.72 1.81
CA THR A 5 19.49 -14.94 2.72
C THR A 5 19.75 -14.26 4.06
N ALA A 6 18.68 -13.85 4.74
CA ALA A 6 18.78 -13.20 6.04
C ALA A 6 17.96 -13.98 7.09
N PRO A 7 18.53 -15.07 7.67
CA PRO A 7 17.80 -15.97 8.58
C PRO A 7 17.22 -15.25 9.80
N ASP A 8 17.92 -14.25 10.33
CA ASP A 8 17.51 -13.47 11.51
C ASP A 8 16.25 -12.62 11.29
N TYR A 9 15.84 -12.42 10.04
CA TYR A 9 14.67 -11.61 9.66
C TYR A 9 13.36 -12.41 9.58
N TRP A 10 13.32 -13.66 10.05
CA TRP A 10 12.12 -14.49 9.98
C TRP A 10 10.91 -13.84 10.68
N LEU A 11 11.11 -13.22 11.85
CA LEU A 11 10.03 -12.57 12.61
C LEU A 11 9.53 -11.32 11.89
N ALA A 12 10.46 -10.50 11.37
CA ALA A 12 10.13 -9.30 10.60
C ALA A 12 9.33 -9.67 9.35
N ARG A 13 9.74 -10.72 8.63
CA ARG A 13 8.96 -11.27 7.50
C ARG A 13 7.56 -11.67 7.94
N LEU A 14 7.43 -12.45 9.00
CA LEU A 14 6.13 -12.95 9.47
C LEU A 14 5.20 -11.78 9.81
N VAL A 15 5.65 -10.83 10.63
CA VAL A 15 4.87 -9.64 11.00
C VAL A 15 4.46 -8.84 9.77
N PHE A 16 5.39 -8.62 8.84
CA PHE A 16 5.13 -7.90 7.59
C PHE A 16 4.07 -8.62 6.73
N GLN A 17 4.21 -9.93 6.53
CA GLN A 17 3.26 -10.74 5.76
C GLN A 17 1.86 -10.71 6.36
N ARG A 18 1.74 -10.87 7.69
CA ARG A 18 0.43 -10.82 8.37
C ARG A 18 -0.18 -9.43 8.29
N ALA A 19 0.60 -8.37 8.52
CA ALA A 19 0.13 -6.99 8.38
C ALA A 19 -0.34 -6.69 6.95
N LEU A 20 0.43 -7.07 5.93
CA LEU A 20 0.07 -6.86 4.53
C LEU A 20 -1.19 -7.66 4.14
N ALA A 21 -1.36 -8.88 4.64
CA ALA A 21 -2.56 -9.67 4.42
C ALA A 21 -3.80 -9.01 5.05
N VAL A 22 -3.67 -8.39 6.23
CA VAL A 22 -4.76 -7.59 6.83
C VAL A 22 -5.09 -6.38 5.95
N VAL A 23 -4.09 -5.67 5.43
CA VAL A 23 -4.30 -4.53 4.52
C VAL A 23 -5.05 -4.97 3.26
N TYR A 24 -4.65 -6.09 2.65
CA TYR A 24 -5.39 -6.67 1.52
C TYR A 24 -6.83 -7.02 1.88
N LEU A 25 -7.06 -7.65 3.04
CA LEU A 25 -8.41 -7.98 3.51
C LEU A 25 -9.28 -6.73 3.63
N VAL A 26 -8.76 -5.66 4.23
CA VAL A 26 -9.49 -4.38 4.37
C VAL A 26 -9.75 -3.76 3.00
N ALA A 27 -8.77 -3.78 2.10
CA ALA A 27 -8.91 -3.24 0.74
C ALA A 27 -9.99 -3.98 -0.07
N PHE A 28 -10.00 -5.32 -0.03
CA PHE A 28 -11.03 -6.12 -0.70
C PHE A 28 -12.40 -6.00 -0.05
N LEU A 29 -12.48 -5.91 1.28
CA LEU A 29 -13.74 -5.68 1.97
C LEU A 29 -14.34 -4.33 1.59
N THR A 30 -13.50 -3.29 1.52
CA THR A 30 -13.90 -1.95 1.08
C THR A 30 -14.41 -2.00 -0.36
N ALA A 31 -13.70 -2.69 -1.25
CA ALA A 31 -14.13 -2.92 -2.63
C ALA A 31 -15.47 -3.68 -2.70
N ALA A 32 -15.65 -4.73 -1.91
CA ALA A 32 -16.88 -5.52 -1.87
C ALA A 32 -18.10 -4.68 -1.42
N LEU A 33 -17.90 -3.76 -0.48
CA LEU A 33 -18.97 -2.97 0.13
C LEU A 33 -19.29 -1.68 -0.64
N GLN A 34 -18.29 -1.01 -1.23
CA GLN A 34 -18.45 0.34 -1.78
C GLN A 34 -18.40 0.40 -3.30
N PHE A 35 -17.63 -0.48 -3.95
CA PHE A 35 -17.28 -0.34 -5.37
C PHE A 35 -18.50 -0.30 -6.28
N ARG A 36 -19.53 -1.11 -6.00
CA ARG A 36 -20.71 -1.20 -6.88
C ARG A 36 -21.43 0.14 -7.03
N ALA A 37 -21.53 0.92 -5.96
CA ALA A 37 -22.17 2.24 -6.02
C ALA A 37 -21.34 3.24 -6.83
N LEU A 38 -20.01 3.14 -6.77
CA LEU A 38 -19.08 4.05 -7.42
C LEU A 38 -18.86 3.69 -8.91
N LEU A 39 -18.61 2.42 -9.19
CA LEU A 39 -18.00 1.91 -10.43
C LEU A 39 -18.79 0.76 -11.07
N GLY A 40 -19.88 0.31 -10.44
CA GLY A 40 -20.78 -0.72 -10.97
C GLY A 40 -21.35 -0.39 -12.36
N GLU A 41 -22.09 -1.33 -12.94
CA GLU A 41 -22.81 -1.13 -14.22
C GLU A 41 -23.70 0.12 -14.23
N ARG A 42 -24.22 0.49 -13.06
CA ARG A 42 -25.05 1.69 -12.82
C ARG A 42 -24.43 2.65 -11.79
N GLY A 43 -23.11 2.57 -11.59
CA GLY A 43 -22.38 3.43 -10.66
C GLY A 43 -22.21 4.86 -11.18
N LEU A 44 -21.56 5.71 -10.38
CA LEU A 44 -21.22 7.09 -10.75
C LEU A 44 -20.28 7.16 -11.97
N THR A 45 -19.29 6.26 -12.03
CA THR A 45 -18.33 6.13 -13.13
C THR A 45 -18.29 4.68 -13.63
N PRO A 46 -19.27 4.23 -14.44
CA PRO A 46 -19.43 2.81 -14.78
C PRO A 46 -18.23 2.20 -15.49
N VAL A 47 -17.74 1.05 -14.99
CA VAL A 47 -16.65 0.29 -15.62
C VAL A 47 -16.93 -0.15 -17.06
N PRO A 48 -18.15 -0.60 -17.45
CA PRO A 48 -18.42 -0.98 -18.84
C PRO A 48 -18.07 0.10 -19.86
N ARG A 49 -18.43 1.36 -19.56
CA ARG A 49 -18.12 2.51 -20.43
C ARG A 49 -16.62 2.80 -20.50
N PHE A 50 -15.90 2.54 -19.41
CA PHE A 50 -14.46 2.72 -19.36
C PHE A 50 -13.72 1.67 -20.21
N VAL A 51 -14.06 0.39 -20.07
CA VAL A 51 -13.37 -0.70 -20.79
C VAL A 51 -13.67 -0.69 -22.29
N GLU A 52 -14.80 -0.14 -22.73
CA GLU A 52 -15.09 0.11 -24.16
C GLU A 52 -14.10 1.10 -24.79
N GLY A 53 -13.64 2.10 -24.02
CA GLY A 53 -12.74 3.16 -24.51
C GLY A 53 -11.26 2.92 -24.24
N VAL A 54 -10.90 1.97 -23.37
CA VAL A 54 -9.53 1.75 -22.92
C VAL A 54 -9.07 0.33 -23.25
N PRO A 55 -8.04 0.17 -24.11
CA PRO A 55 -7.59 -1.16 -24.51
C PRO A 55 -6.86 -1.87 -23.36
N PHE A 56 -6.92 -3.20 -23.35
CA PHE A 56 -6.27 -4.08 -22.36
C PHE A 56 -4.81 -3.72 -22.07
N ARG A 57 -4.02 -3.34 -23.09
CA ARG A 57 -2.60 -2.97 -22.92
C ARG A 57 -2.36 -1.78 -21.99
N ARG A 58 -3.33 -0.90 -21.81
CA ARG A 58 -3.22 0.26 -20.90
C ARG A 58 -3.75 -0.04 -19.50
N ALA A 59 -4.66 -1.00 -19.36
CA ALA A 59 -5.35 -1.30 -18.11
C ALA A 59 -5.59 -2.81 -17.95
N PRO A 60 -4.53 -3.64 -17.92
CA PRO A 60 -4.68 -5.10 -17.94
C PRO A 60 -5.44 -5.58 -16.70
N SER A 61 -6.61 -6.17 -16.91
CA SER A 61 -7.47 -6.64 -15.82
C SER A 61 -8.38 -7.77 -16.27
N LEU A 62 -8.88 -8.55 -15.32
CA LEU A 62 -9.96 -9.51 -15.56
C LEU A 62 -11.21 -8.83 -16.16
N PHE A 63 -11.46 -7.58 -15.77
CA PHE A 63 -12.65 -6.82 -16.14
C PHE A 63 -12.62 -6.26 -17.56
N GLN A 64 -11.44 -6.17 -18.17
CA GLN A 64 -11.28 -5.86 -19.59
C GLN A 64 -11.76 -7.00 -20.50
N TRP A 65 -11.68 -8.25 -20.06
CA TRP A 65 -12.24 -9.38 -20.82
C TRP A 65 -13.75 -9.48 -20.67
N ARG A 66 -14.24 -9.31 -19.44
CA ARG A 66 -15.66 -9.28 -19.15
C ARG A 66 -15.90 -8.53 -17.86
N TYR A 67 -16.85 -7.60 -17.88
CA TYR A 67 -17.34 -6.97 -16.67
C TYR A 67 -18.78 -7.37 -16.37
N SER A 68 -19.07 -7.62 -15.10
CA SER A 68 -20.43 -7.57 -14.54
C SER A 68 -20.33 -7.30 -13.05
N ASP A 69 -21.38 -6.71 -12.46
CA ASP A 69 -21.42 -6.46 -11.01
C ASP A 69 -21.22 -7.77 -10.20
N ARG A 70 -21.72 -8.90 -10.71
CA ARG A 70 -21.58 -10.22 -10.06
C ARG A 70 -20.16 -10.75 -10.11
N LEU A 71 -19.49 -10.62 -11.26
CA LEU A 71 -18.09 -11.01 -11.40
C LEU A 71 -17.20 -10.16 -10.49
N PHE A 72 -17.46 -8.86 -10.43
CA PHE A 72 -16.76 -7.97 -9.52
C PHE A 72 -16.94 -8.39 -8.05
N ALA A 73 -18.18 -8.64 -7.62
CA ALA A 73 -18.45 -9.10 -6.26
C ALA A 73 -17.75 -10.42 -5.96
N GLY A 74 -17.77 -11.38 -6.90
CA GLY A 74 -17.02 -12.63 -6.77
C GLY A 74 -15.50 -12.41 -6.63
N CYS A 75 -14.93 -11.51 -7.42
CA CYS A 75 -13.52 -11.12 -7.33
C CYS A 75 -13.19 -10.50 -5.97
N ALA A 76 -14.01 -9.57 -5.48
CA ALA A 76 -13.78 -8.90 -4.20
C ALA A 76 -13.89 -9.87 -3.02
N TRP A 77 -14.94 -10.71 -2.97
CA TRP A 77 -15.10 -11.70 -1.92
C TRP A 77 -14.06 -12.83 -1.98
N ALA A 78 -13.62 -13.25 -3.17
CA ALA A 78 -12.50 -14.16 -3.31
C ALA A 78 -11.20 -13.54 -2.77
N GLY A 79 -10.96 -12.26 -3.06
CA GLY A 79 -9.86 -11.49 -2.48
C GLY A 79 -9.92 -11.44 -0.95
N CYS A 80 -11.10 -11.20 -0.37
CA CYS A 80 -11.30 -11.29 1.08
C CYS A 80 -10.95 -12.69 1.63
N ALA A 81 -11.47 -13.75 1.01
CA ALA A 81 -11.25 -15.12 1.46
C ALA A 81 -9.78 -15.51 1.43
N VAL A 82 -9.07 -15.21 0.34
CA VAL A 82 -7.65 -15.50 0.20
C VAL A 82 -6.82 -14.66 1.17
N SER A 83 -7.15 -13.38 1.35
CA SER A 83 -6.47 -12.52 2.32
C SER A 83 -6.68 -13.00 3.76
N ALA A 84 -7.89 -13.45 4.12
CA ALA A 84 -8.16 -14.04 5.42
C ALA A 84 -7.37 -15.34 5.65
N ALA A 85 -7.23 -16.18 4.61
CA ALA A 85 -6.38 -17.37 4.68
C ALA A 85 -4.90 -17.02 4.89
N LEU A 86 -4.41 -15.96 4.24
CA LEU A 86 -3.05 -15.43 4.47
C LEU A 86 -2.88 -14.86 5.88
N VAL A 87 -3.88 -14.18 6.44
CA VAL A 87 -3.86 -13.73 7.85
C VAL A 87 -3.80 -14.92 8.79
N ALA A 88 -4.54 -16.00 8.50
CA ALA A 88 -4.52 -17.23 9.27
C ALA A 88 -3.24 -18.06 9.10
N GLY A 89 -2.36 -17.68 8.18
CA GLY A 89 -1.07 -18.33 7.97
C GLY A 89 -1.07 -19.56 7.08
N LEU A 90 -2.04 -19.67 6.16
CA LEU A 90 -2.08 -20.79 5.21
C LEU A 90 -0.82 -20.88 4.32
N ASP A 91 -0.13 -19.77 4.07
CA ASP A 91 1.09 -19.71 3.29
C ASP A 91 2.28 -20.44 3.92
N SER A 92 2.33 -20.59 5.25
CA SER A 92 3.39 -21.37 5.90
C SER A 92 3.16 -22.89 5.81
N LEU A 93 1.93 -23.33 5.51
CA LEU A 93 1.58 -24.74 5.37
C LEU A 93 1.79 -25.29 3.95
N LEU A 94 2.05 -24.41 3.00
CA LEU A 94 2.22 -24.75 1.59
C LEU A 94 3.70 -24.81 1.22
N PRO A 95 4.07 -25.65 0.23
CA PRO A 95 5.40 -25.56 -0.37
C PRO A 95 5.61 -24.17 -0.98
N LEU A 96 6.86 -23.72 -1.08
CA LEU A 96 7.20 -22.36 -1.54
C LEU A 96 6.41 -21.88 -2.77
N TRP A 97 6.33 -22.69 -3.84
CA TRP A 97 5.60 -22.31 -5.05
C TRP A 97 4.09 -22.10 -4.79
N GLY A 98 3.50 -22.88 -3.88
CA GLY A 98 2.10 -22.76 -3.47
C GLY A 98 1.86 -21.50 -2.65
N ALA A 99 2.79 -21.17 -1.75
CA ALA A 99 2.76 -19.90 -1.01
C ALA A 99 2.88 -18.69 -1.95
N MET A 100 3.79 -18.74 -2.93
CA MET A 100 3.93 -17.70 -3.95
C MET A 100 2.64 -17.52 -4.76
N VAL A 101 2.00 -18.61 -5.19
CA VAL A 101 0.69 -18.55 -5.87
C VAL A 101 -0.38 -17.95 -4.97
N LEU A 102 -0.43 -18.34 -3.68
CA LEU A 102 -1.39 -17.81 -2.72
C LEU A 102 -1.24 -16.30 -2.52
N TRP A 103 -0.02 -15.77 -2.54
CA TRP A 103 0.26 -14.33 -2.53
C TRP A 103 -0.01 -13.62 -3.87
N LEU A 104 0.19 -14.32 -4.99
CA LEU A 104 -0.03 -13.76 -6.33
C LEU A 104 -1.52 -13.56 -6.65
N VAL A 105 -2.39 -14.43 -6.12
CA VAL A 105 -3.85 -14.33 -6.32
C VAL A 105 -4.44 -12.99 -5.85
N PRO A 106 -4.32 -12.56 -4.58
CA PRO A 106 -4.87 -11.29 -4.12
C PRO A 106 -4.21 -10.11 -4.85
N TRP A 107 -2.91 -10.22 -5.20
CA TRP A 107 -2.26 -9.20 -6.02
C TRP A 107 -2.92 -9.04 -7.39
N ALA A 108 -3.13 -10.13 -8.14
CA ALA A 108 -3.71 -10.10 -9.48
C ALA A 108 -5.19 -9.66 -9.48
N LEU A 109 -5.95 -10.09 -8.46
CA LEU A 109 -7.33 -9.65 -8.25
C LEU A 109 -7.38 -8.14 -7.95
N TYR A 110 -6.51 -7.65 -7.07
CA TYR A 110 -6.47 -6.23 -6.71
C TYR A 110 -5.98 -5.36 -7.88
N LEU A 111 -4.99 -5.82 -8.64
CA LEU A 111 -4.54 -5.17 -9.88
C LEU A 111 -5.70 -5.02 -10.86
N SER A 112 -6.53 -6.05 -10.97
CA SER A 112 -7.70 -6.01 -11.83
C SER A 112 -8.70 -4.92 -11.40
N ILE A 113 -8.91 -4.75 -10.09
CA ILE A 113 -9.76 -3.69 -9.52
C ILE A 113 -9.18 -2.31 -9.80
N VAL A 114 -7.90 -2.08 -9.45
CA VAL A 114 -7.23 -0.79 -9.60
C VAL A 114 -7.21 -0.32 -11.05
N ASN A 115 -6.94 -1.22 -12.00
CA ASN A 115 -6.88 -0.86 -13.43
C ASN A 115 -8.22 -0.40 -14.03
N VAL A 116 -9.35 -0.71 -13.40
CA VAL A 116 -10.68 -0.18 -13.80
C VAL A 116 -11.26 0.83 -12.81
N GLY A 117 -10.52 1.14 -11.73
CA GLY A 117 -11.00 1.94 -10.61
C GLY A 117 -11.06 3.46 -10.86
N GLN A 118 -10.53 3.93 -12.00
CA GLN A 118 -10.62 5.34 -12.44
C GLN A 118 -10.19 6.32 -11.33
N THR A 119 -10.88 7.45 -11.17
CA THR A 119 -10.59 8.47 -10.14
C THR A 119 -10.66 7.93 -8.71
N TRP A 120 -11.47 6.90 -8.45
CA TRP A 120 -11.66 6.39 -7.08
C TRP A 120 -10.44 5.59 -6.58
N TYR A 121 -9.65 5.03 -7.50
CA TYR A 121 -8.44 4.25 -7.19
C TYR A 121 -7.16 4.92 -7.71
N SER A 122 -7.21 6.22 -8.05
CA SER A 122 -6.05 6.95 -8.58
C SER A 122 -5.10 7.48 -7.50
N PHE A 123 -5.39 7.23 -6.22
CA PHE A 123 -4.55 7.71 -5.13
C PHE A 123 -3.31 6.83 -4.96
N GLY A 124 -2.20 7.40 -4.49
CA GLY A 124 -0.89 6.73 -4.43
C GLY A 124 -0.85 5.47 -3.54
N TRP A 125 -1.80 5.31 -2.62
CA TRP A 125 -1.91 4.12 -1.77
C TRP A 125 -2.15 2.85 -2.59
N GLU A 126 -2.87 2.94 -3.72
CA GLU A 126 -3.29 1.73 -4.42
C GLU A 126 -2.16 1.20 -5.29
N SER A 127 -1.38 2.11 -5.89
CA SER A 127 -0.10 1.78 -6.51
C SER A 127 0.90 1.22 -5.49
N LEU A 128 0.97 1.80 -4.28
CA LEU A 128 1.87 1.31 -3.24
C LEU A 128 1.51 -0.11 -2.80
N LEU A 129 0.23 -0.42 -2.61
CA LEU A 129 -0.22 -1.76 -2.25
C LEU A 129 0.10 -2.77 -3.36
N LEU A 130 -0.05 -2.39 -4.64
CA LEU A 130 0.32 -3.24 -5.78
C LEU A 130 1.83 -3.48 -5.89
N GLU A 131 2.65 -2.45 -5.71
CA GLU A 131 4.11 -2.59 -5.71
C GLU A 131 4.57 -3.48 -4.54
N THR A 132 4.03 -3.23 -3.34
CA THR A 132 4.37 -3.97 -2.12
C THR A 132 3.92 -5.43 -2.21
N GLY A 133 2.69 -5.67 -2.65
CA GLY A 133 2.16 -7.02 -2.83
C GLY A 133 2.92 -7.83 -3.87
N PHE A 134 3.34 -7.21 -4.99
CA PHE A 134 4.16 -7.88 -5.99
C PHE A 134 5.51 -8.33 -5.40
N VAL A 135 6.18 -7.45 -4.66
CA VAL A 135 7.45 -7.78 -3.99
C VAL A 135 7.25 -8.87 -2.93
N ALA A 136 6.13 -8.84 -2.20
CA ALA A 136 5.81 -9.80 -1.15
C ALA A 136 5.63 -11.24 -1.67
N VAL A 137 5.23 -11.44 -2.93
CA VAL A 137 5.18 -12.76 -3.58
C VAL A 137 6.53 -13.49 -3.46
N PHE A 138 7.64 -12.74 -3.52
CA PHE A 138 9.00 -13.31 -3.52
C PHE A 138 9.63 -13.37 -2.12
N LEU A 139 8.92 -12.98 -1.06
CA LEU A 139 9.47 -12.89 0.30
C LEU A 139 9.70 -14.26 0.96
N GLY A 140 9.12 -15.32 0.38
CA GLY A 140 9.26 -16.70 0.83
C GLY A 140 8.34 -17.06 1.99
N ASN A 141 8.44 -18.31 2.44
CA ASN A 141 7.66 -18.92 3.53
C ASN A 141 8.61 -19.55 4.58
N GLU A 142 8.09 -20.35 5.51
CA GLU A 142 8.89 -21.00 6.55
C GLU A 142 10.00 -21.94 6.03
N GLU A 143 9.87 -22.47 4.81
CA GLU A 143 10.86 -23.40 4.23
C GLU A 143 12.16 -22.71 3.78
N VAL A 144 12.11 -21.41 3.50
CA VAL A 144 13.26 -20.65 2.96
C VAL A 144 13.52 -19.39 3.77
N ALA A 145 14.79 -19.04 3.97
CA ALA A 145 15.13 -17.78 4.61
C ALA A 145 14.80 -16.58 3.70
N PRO A 146 14.40 -15.41 4.26
CA PRO A 146 14.08 -14.22 3.49
C PRO A 146 15.20 -13.81 2.52
N PRO A 147 14.93 -13.60 1.21
CA PRO A 147 15.95 -13.18 0.26
C PRO A 147 16.38 -11.72 0.49
N ILE A 148 17.69 -11.45 0.55
CA ILE A 148 18.23 -10.11 0.81
C ILE A 148 17.77 -9.09 -0.24
N VAL A 149 17.69 -9.51 -1.51
CA VAL A 149 17.22 -8.63 -2.60
C VAL A 149 15.79 -8.16 -2.36
N VAL A 150 14.91 -9.05 -1.90
CA VAL A 150 13.51 -8.73 -1.62
C VAL A 150 13.41 -7.80 -0.40
N LEU A 151 14.20 -8.06 0.65
CA LEU A 151 14.29 -7.16 1.80
C LEU A 151 14.79 -5.76 1.41
N PHE A 152 15.78 -5.69 0.52
CA PHE A 152 16.28 -4.42 -0.02
C PHE A 152 15.19 -3.69 -0.84
N LEU A 153 14.43 -4.41 -1.68
CA LEU A 153 13.31 -3.82 -2.44
C LEU A 153 12.21 -3.29 -1.52
N LEU A 154 11.90 -3.98 -0.42
CA LEU A 154 10.96 -3.49 0.59
C LEU A 154 11.48 -2.23 1.31
N ARG A 155 12.77 -2.19 1.67
CA ARG A 155 13.40 -0.97 2.22
C ARG A 155 13.42 0.17 1.23
N TRP A 156 13.67 -0.13 -0.05
CA TRP A 156 13.63 0.85 -1.13
C TRP A 156 12.22 1.39 -1.35
N LEU A 157 11.19 0.55 -1.27
CA LEU A 157 9.79 0.98 -1.28
C LEU A 157 9.51 1.96 -0.14
N LEU A 158 9.86 1.60 1.09
CA LEU A 158 9.69 2.48 2.27
C LEU A 158 10.43 3.81 2.10
N PHE A 159 11.69 3.76 1.65
CA PHE A 159 12.47 4.96 1.35
C PHE A 159 11.76 5.85 0.33
N ARG A 160 11.34 5.28 -0.81
CA ARG A 160 10.67 6.06 -1.88
C ARG A 160 9.39 6.72 -1.39
N VAL A 161 8.61 6.04 -0.55
CA VAL A 161 7.36 6.58 -0.02
C VAL A 161 7.63 7.75 0.92
N GLU A 162 8.46 7.56 1.95
CA GLU A 162 8.74 8.61 2.93
C GLU A 162 9.50 9.79 2.31
N PHE A 163 10.56 9.50 1.57
CA PHE A 163 11.35 10.52 0.90
C PHE A 163 10.56 11.26 -0.18
N GLY A 164 9.77 10.53 -0.96
CA GLY A 164 8.86 11.13 -1.95
C GLY A 164 7.83 12.05 -1.31
N ALA A 165 7.25 11.67 -0.17
CA ALA A 165 6.32 12.49 0.60
C ALA A 165 6.97 13.77 1.13
N GLY A 166 8.24 13.72 1.57
CA GLY A 166 8.98 14.91 1.95
C GLY A 166 9.28 15.83 0.75
N LEU A 167 9.75 15.25 -0.35
CA LEU A 167 10.10 16.02 -1.55
C LEU A 167 8.88 16.71 -2.18
N ILE A 168 7.71 16.07 -2.20
CA ILE A 168 6.51 16.69 -2.76
C ILE A 168 6.05 17.88 -1.90
N LYS A 169 6.22 17.84 -0.58
CA LYS A 169 5.97 18.98 0.31
C LYS A 169 6.92 20.12 0.02
N MET A 170 8.22 19.83 -0.10
CA MET A 170 9.23 20.83 -0.43
C MET A 170 9.03 21.45 -1.81
N ARG A 171 8.49 20.70 -2.77
CA ARG A 171 8.15 21.18 -4.12
C ARG A 171 6.83 21.94 -4.15
N GLY A 172 5.83 21.50 -3.38
CA GLY A 172 4.42 21.83 -3.56
C GLY A 172 4.07 23.28 -3.27
N ASP A 173 4.27 23.73 -2.02
CA ASP A 173 3.84 25.06 -1.57
C ASP A 173 4.90 25.73 -0.69
N GLU A 174 4.93 27.06 -0.71
CA GLU A 174 5.83 27.89 0.09
C GLU A 174 5.57 27.73 1.60
N CYS A 175 4.34 27.41 2.01
CA CYS A 175 4.02 27.20 3.44
C CYS A 175 4.88 26.08 4.06
N TRP A 176 5.30 25.07 3.28
CA TRP A 176 6.11 23.96 3.80
C TRP A 176 7.53 24.43 4.09
N ARG A 177 8.03 25.38 3.29
CA ARG A 177 9.36 26.00 3.46
C ARG A 177 9.34 27.07 4.55
N LYS A 178 8.22 27.78 4.71
CA LYS A 178 7.98 28.76 5.78
C LYS A 178 7.57 28.13 7.12
N LEU A 179 7.38 26.81 7.16
CA LEU A 179 6.96 26.03 8.35
C LEU A 179 5.56 26.38 8.87
N THR A 180 4.66 26.87 8.01
CA THR A 180 3.31 27.33 8.39
C THR A 180 2.18 26.42 7.92
N CYS A 181 2.44 25.36 7.14
CA CYS A 181 1.33 24.56 6.61
C CYS A 181 0.46 23.91 7.70
N LEU A 182 1.03 23.56 8.85
CA LEU A 182 0.29 22.92 9.93
C LEU A 182 -0.62 23.89 10.71
N ASP A 183 -0.53 25.20 10.48
CA ASP A 183 -1.45 26.19 11.05
C ASP A 183 -2.92 25.90 10.63
N HIS A 184 -3.11 25.33 9.44
CA HIS A 184 -4.44 24.98 8.90
C HIS A 184 -4.62 23.50 8.57
N HIS A 185 -3.53 22.74 8.43
CA HIS A 185 -3.60 21.35 7.96
C HIS A 185 -4.52 20.46 8.80
N HIS A 186 -4.47 20.61 10.14
CA HIS A 186 -5.25 19.78 11.05
C HIS A 186 -6.76 20.00 10.90
N GLU A 187 -7.17 21.20 10.47
CA GLU A 187 -8.56 21.58 10.17
C GLU A 187 -8.98 21.09 8.77
N THR A 188 -8.11 21.25 7.76
CA THR A 188 -8.47 21.04 6.34
C THR A 188 -8.18 19.65 5.79
N GLN A 189 -7.53 18.77 6.55
CA GLN A 189 -7.16 17.44 6.07
C GLN A 189 -8.40 16.59 5.69
N PRO A 190 -8.34 15.76 4.63
CA PRO A 190 -9.52 15.04 4.13
C PRO A 190 -10.16 14.05 5.12
N MET A 191 -9.38 13.50 6.05
CA MET A 191 -9.83 12.55 7.06
C MET A 191 -9.32 12.98 8.44
N PRO A 192 -9.94 13.99 9.07
CA PRO A 192 -9.53 14.44 10.38
C PRO A 192 -9.83 13.35 11.42
N GLY A 193 -8.84 13.08 12.28
CA GLY A 193 -8.98 12.16 13.40
C GLY A 193 -9.59 12.84 14.63
N PRO A 194 -9.91 12.08 15.70
CA PRO A 194 -10.49 12.62 16.93
C PRO A 194 -9.64 13.71 17.60
N LEU A 195 -8.31 13.67 17.41
CA LEU A 195 -7.38 14.63 17.99
C LEU A 195 -7.10 15.85 17.10
N SER A 196 -7.59 15.86 15.85
CA SER A 196 -7.30 16.93 14.89
C SER A 196 -7.75 18.31 15.39
N TRP A 197 -8.89 18.37 16.09
CA TRP A 197 -9.35 19.60 16.74
C TRP A 197 -8.34 20.09 17.79
N PHE A 198 -7.83 19.19 18.64
CA PHE A 198 -6.86 19.55 19.66
C PHE A 198 -5.56 20.06 19.04
N PHE A 199 -5.03 19.33 18.04
CA PHE A 199 -3.81 19.72 17.35
C PHE A 199 -3.96 21.07 16.65
N HIS A 200 -5.09 21.32 15.98
CA HIS A 200 -5.35 22.61 15.33
C HIS A 200 -5.28 23.82 16.27
N HIS A 201 -5.57 23.64 17.55
CA HIS A 201 -5.53 24.73 18.55
C HIS A 201 -4.16 24.86 19.24
N LEU A 202 -3.14 24.13 18.80
CA LEU A 202 -1.79 24.32 19.33
C LEU A 202 -1.22 25.69 18.93
N PRO A 203 -0.35 26.29 19.76
CA PRO A 203 0.28 27.55 19.43
C PRO A 203 1.22 27.39 18.23
N GLY A 204 1.29 28.41 17.37
CA GLY A 204 2.08 28.41 16.13
C GLY A 204 3.54 27.94 16.23
N PRO A 205 4.30 28.21 17.32
CA PRO A 205 5.63 27.62 17.47
C PRO A 205 5.65 26.09 17.47
N LEU A 206 4.63 25.44 18.05
CA LEU A 206 4.52 23.98 18.02
C LEU A 206 4.19 23.49 16.61
N HIS A 207 3.35 24.17 15.85
CA HIS A 207 3.12 23.83 14.44
C HIS A 207 4.39 23.93 13.59
N ARG A 208 5.24 24.93 13.82
CA ARG A 208 6.54 25.01 13.15
C ARG A 208 7.46 23.84 13.51
N VAL A 209 7.45 23.42 14.78
CA VAL A 209 8.18 22.23 15.23
C VAL A 209 7.64 20.98 14.57
N GLU A 210 6.31 20.82 14.47
CA GLU A 210 5.69 19.69 13.77
C GLU A 210 6.10 19.65 12.28
N VAL A 211 6.11 20.79 11.58
CA VAL A 211 6.56 20.84 10.18
C VAL A 211 8.04 20.49 10.08
N ALA A 212 8.90 21.04 10.96
CA ALA A 212 10.32 20.74 10.96
C ALA A 212 10.59 19.26 11.27
N ALA A 213 9.89 18.68 12.25
CA ALA A 213 9.96 17.25 12.58
C ALA A 213 9.51 16.38 11.40
N ASN A 214 8.46 16.80 10.68
CA ASN A 214 8.03 16.14 9.45
C ASN A 214 9.15 16.13 8.39
N HIS A 215 9.80 17.27 8.15
CA HIS A 215 10.91 17.37 7.21
C HIS A 215 12.09 16.49 7.61
N VAL A 216 12.48 16.48 8.88
CA VAL A 216 13.55 15.59 9.36
C VAL A 216 13.16 14.12 9.14
N THR A 217 11.95 13.74 9.53
CA THR A 217 11.46 12.36 9.45
C THR A 217 11.33 11.86 8.02
N GLN A 218 11.01 12.74 7.06
CA GLN A 218 10.80 12.35 5.67
C GLN A 218 11.99 12.61 4.75
N LEU A 219 12.86 13.58 5.06
CA LEU A 219 13.99 13.95 4.20
C LEU A 219 15.34 13.48 4.74
N VAL A 220 15.44 13.14 6.03
CA VAL A 220 16.73 12.74 6.65
C VAL A 220 16.67 11.31 7.15
N VAL A 221 15.70 10.98 8.00
CA VAL A 221 15.59 9.64 8.62
C VAL A 221 15.54 8.49 7.59
N PRO A 222 14.90 8.59 6.40
CA PRO A 222 14.85 7.46 5.47
C PRO A 222 16.24 7.02 4.97
N PHE A 223 17.24 7.92 4.93
CA PHE A 223 18.61 7.55 4.57
C PHE A 223 19.27 6.60 5.59
N LEU A 224 18.81 6.62 6.84
CA LEU A 224 19.32 5.73 7.90
C LEU A 224 18.95 4.26 7.66
N LEU A 225 17.96 3.98 6.80
CA LEU A 225 17.62 2.61 6.37
C LEU A 225 18.79 1.91 5.64
N PHE A 226 19.73 2.69 5.09
CA PHE A 226 20.91 2.19 4.36
C PHE A 226 22.22 2.33 5.14
N ALA A 227 22.19 2.83 6.37
CA ALA A 227 23.36 2.91 7.23
C ALA A 227 23.81 1.51 7.68
N PRO A 228 25.10 1.26 7.95
CA PRO A 228 25.55 -0.01 8.48
C PRO A 228 24.97 -0.26 9.89
N HIS A 229 24.95 -1.54 10.30
CA HIS A 229 24.61 -1.88 11.68
C HIS A 229 25.51 -1.13 12.67
N PRO A 230 24.98 -0.68 13.81
CA PRO A 230 23.64 -0.99 14.35
C PRO A 230 22.50 -0.04 13.89
N VAL A 231 22.79 0.97 13.06
CA VAL A 231 21.83 2.05 12.75
C VAL A 231 20.62 1.56 11.95
N SER A 232 20.80 0.58 11.05
CA SER A 232 19.71 -0.02 10.26
C SER A 232 18.89 -1.09 11.02
N THR A 233 19.08 -1.22 12.33
CA THR A 233 18.35 -2.17 13.19
C THR A 233 17.79 -1.45 14.41
N ALA A 234 16.58 -0.94 14.25
CA ALA A 234 15.61 -0.68 15.30
C ALA A 234 14.22 -0.89 14.69
#